data_AF-A0A5P1FQ24-F1
#
_entry.id   AF-A0A5P1FQ24-F1
#
_cell.length_a   1.000
_cell.length_b   1.000
_cell.length_c   1.000
_cell.angle_alpha   90.00
_cell.angle_beta   90.00
_cell.angle_gamma   90.00
#
_symmetry.space_group_name_H-M   'P 1'
#
loop_
_entity.id
_entity.type
_entity.pdbx_description
1 polymer ?
#
loop_
_entity_poly.entity_id
_entity_poly.type
_entity_poly.pdbx_seq_one_letter_code
_entity_poly.pdbx_strand_id
1 'polypeptide(L)'
;MKRKDEDIEKAVANGYMKADAEFLKEEAVSGSCCVTVLIKKGDLIVSNAGDCQAVLSVSGAAEALTSDHRPSREDERERIENLLYVLYAEWLY
;
A
#
# COMPACT_ATOMS: atom_id res chain seq x y z
N MET A 1 3.55 27.37 -4.73
CA MET A 1 4.14 26.43 -3.74
C MET A 1 4.00 25.01 -4.30
N LYS A 2 5.07 24.41 -4.82
CA LYS A 2 5.12 22.96 -5.11
C LYS A 2 5.31 22.25 -3.77
N ARG A 3 4.47 21.26 -3.44
CA ARG A 3 4.73 20.36 -2.31
C ARG A 3 5.86 19.41 -2.72
N LYS A 4 6.71 19.00 -1.78
CA LYS A 4 7.74 18.00 -2.08
C LYS A 4 7.07 16.64 -2.27
N ASP A 5 7.69 15.73 -3.02
CA ASP A 5 7.14 14.40 -3.26
C ASP A 5 6.94 13.61 -1.95
N GLU A 6 7.87 13.76 -1.00
CA GLU A 6 7.74 13.23 0.38
C GLU A 6 6.47 13.70 1.10
N ASP A 7 5.97 14.91 0.82
CA ASP A 7 4.75 15.43 1.45
C ASP A 7 3.50 14.73 0.89
N ILE A 8 3.54 14.34 -0.38
CA ILE A 8 2.44 13.65 -1.07
C ILE A 8 2.40 12.20 -0.63
N GLU A 9 3.54 11.50 -0.60
CA GLU A 9 3.64 10.13 -0.12
C GLU A 9 3.11 9.99 1.31
N LYS A 10 3.56 10.87 2.22
CA LYS A 10 3.05 10.92 3.60
C LYS A 10 1.55 11.20 3.65
N ALA A 11 1.04 12.11 2.82
CA ALA A 11 -0.39 12.41 2.79
C ALA A 11 -1.22 11.20 2.33
N VAL A 12 -0.75 10.46 1.33
CA VAL A 12 -1.40 9.23 0.84
C VAL A 12 -1.35 8.14 1.90
N ALA A 13 -0.18 7.90 2.50
CA ALA A 13 -0.01 6.92 3.58
C ALA A 13 -0.94 7.24 4.78
N ASN A 14 -0.98 8.51 5.21
CA ASN A 14 -1.89 8.96 6.26
C ASN A 14 -3.36 8.78 5.88
N GLY A 15 -3.70 8.94 4.60
CA GLY A 15 -5.04 8.67 4.09
C GLY A 15 -5.45 7.20 4.28
N TYR A 16 -4.57 6.26 3.91
CA TYR A 16 -4.80 4.83 4.14
C TYR A 16 -4.88 4.48 5.62
N MET A 17 -3.94 4.95 6.44
CA MET A 17 -3.95 4.68 7.89
C MET A 17 -5.22 5.22 8.56
N LYS A 18 -5.71 6.39 8.14
CA LYS A 18 -6.97 6.94 8.65
C LYS A 18 -8.17 6.09 8.22
N ALA A 19 -8.23 5.69 6.96
CA ALA A 19 -9.32 4.84 6.47
C ALA A 19 -9.35 3.49 7.20
N ASP A 20 -8.19 2.88 7.41
CA ASP A 20 -8.05 1.63 8.17
C ASP A 20 -8.49 1.80 9.63
N ALA A 21 -8.04 2.86 10.31
CA ALA A 21 -8.43 3.12 11.69
C ALA A 21 -9.93 3.40 11.87
N GLU A 22 -10.60 4.01 10.89
CA GLU A 22 -12.05 4.15 10.90
C GLU A 22 -12.74 2.80 10.63
N PHE A 23 -12.25 2.00 9.68
CA PHE A 23 -12.79 0.69 9.37
C PHE A 23 -12.69 -0.30 10.54
N LEU A 24 -11.59 -0.28 11.30
CA LEU A 24 -11.39 -1.12 12.48
C LEU A 24 -12.46 -0.92 13.57
N LYS A 25 -13.13 0.25 13.60
CA LYS A 25 -14.22 0.52 14.56
C LYS A 25 -15.49 -0.25 14.25
N GLU A 26 -15.63 -0.76 13.03
CA GLU A 26 -16.81 -1.54 12.60
C GLU A 26 -16.72 -3.00 13.08
N GLU A 27 -15.60 -3.43 13.69
CA GLU A 27 -15.35 -4.79 14.17
C GLU A 27 -15.60 -5.89 13.10
N ALA A 28 -15.49 -5.51 11.82
CA ALA A 28 -15.71 -6.41 10.71
C ALA A 28 -14.54 -7.40 10.55
N VAL A 29 -14.84 -8.66 10.25
CA VAL A 29 -13.84 -9.72 10.00
C VAL A 29 -13.39 -9.76 8.53
N SER A 30 -13.77 -8.75 7.74
CA SER A 30 -13.41 -8.60 6.34
C SER A 30 -12.31 -7.56 6.15
N GLY A 31 -11.70 -7.52 4.97
CA GLY A 31 -10.80 -6.45 4.55
C GLY A 31 -10.99 -6.11 3.07
N SER A 32 -10.21 -5.16 2.56
CA SER A 32 -10.22 -4.78 1.15
C SER A 32 -8.81 -4.49 0.66
N CYS A 33 -8.51 -4.80 -0.61
CA CYS A 33 -7.38 -4.16 -1.29
C CYS A 33 -7.77 -2.76 -1.74
N CYS A 34 -6.78 -1.91 -2.02
CA CYS A 34 -6.98 -0.58 -2.55
C CYS A 34 -5.85 -0.20 -3.49
N VAL A 35 -6.19 0.34 -4.66
CA VAL A 35 -5.27 1.07 -5.52
C VAL A 35 -5.82 2.48 -5.72
N THR A 36 -4.95 3.49 -5.70
CA THR A 36 -5.33 4.88 -5.86
C THR A 36 -4.48 5.54 -6.93
N VAL A 37 -5.13 6.26 -7.84
CA VAL A 37 -4.48 7.05 -8.88
C VAL A 37 -4.93 8.50 -8.73
N LEU A 38 -3.99 9.39 -8.42
CA LEU A 38 -4.22 10.83 -8.32
C LEU A 38 -3.57 11.53 -9.51
N ILE A 39 -4.39 12.17 -10.35
CA ILE A 39 -3.93 12.99 -11.46
C ILE A 39 -4.04 14.46 -11.07
N LYS A 40 -2.92 15.18 -11.09
CA LYS A 40 -2.92 16.60 -10.73
C LYS A 40 -1.84 17.38 -11.48
N LYS A 41 -2.26 18.39 -12.26
CA LYS A 41 -1.35 19.32 -12.96
C LYS A 41 -0.32 18.61 -13.86
N GLY A 42 -0.70 17.48 -14.45
CA GLY A 42 0.18 16.66 -15.29
C GLY A 42 0.96 15.58 -14.53
N ASP A 43 0.94 15.61 -13.20
CA ASP A 43 1.55 14.56 -12.37
C ASP A 43 0.57 13.40 -12.15
N LEU A 44 1.08 12.18 -12.17
CA LEU A 44 0.38 10.93 -11.89
C LEU A 44 1.01 10.29 -10.64
N ILE A 45 0.25 10.20 -9.56
CA ILE A 45 0.67 9.52 -8.33
C ILE A 45 -0.15 8.25 -8.19
N VAL A 46 0.54 7.12 -8.01
CA VAL A 46 -0.09 5.81 -7.85
C VAL A 46 0.34 5.20 -6.52
N SER A 47 -0.62 4.66 -5.78
CA SER A 47 -0.38 3.92 -4.54
C SER A 47 -1.21 2.65 -4.50
N ASN A 48 -0.66 1.61 -3.87
CA ASN A 48 -1.29 0.30 -3.77
C ASN A 48 -1.16 -0.27 -2.37
N ALA A 49 -2.23 -0.91 -1.90
CA ALA A 49 -2.30 -1.70 -0.69
C ALA A 49 -3.06 -3.01 -1.00
N GLY A 50 -2.32 -4.10 -1.18
CA GLY A 50 -2.87 -5.42 -1.48
C GLY A 50 -2.55 -5.88 -2.90
N ASP A 51 -3.42 -6.73 -3.45
CA ASP A 51 -3.26 -7.41 -4.75
C ASP A 51 -4.04 -6.76 -5.90
N CYS A 52 -4.61 -5.57 -5.65
CA CYS A 52 -5.07 -4.66 -6.68
C CYS A 52 -3.90 -4.25 -7.61
N GLN A 53 -4.18 -3.89 -8.88
CA GLN A 53 -3.16 -3.49 -9.85
C GLN A 53 -3.59 -2.29 -10.71
N ALA A 54 -2.70 -1.31 -10.88
CA ALA A 54 -2.85 -0.23 -11.84
C ALA A 54 -1.95 -0.46 -13.06
N VAL A 55 -2.55 -0.38 -14.25
CA VAL A 55 -1.86 -0.50 -15.54
C VAL A 55 -2.21 0.71 -16.40
N LEU A 56 -1.21 1.35 -16.99
CA LEU A 56 -1.36 2.48 -17.89
C LEU A 56 -1.02 2.08 -19.32
N SER A 57 -1.87 2.47 -20.27
CA SER A 57 -1.56 2.32 -21.69
C SER A 57 -0.77 3.52 -22.19
N VAL A 58 0.49 3.32 -22.59
CA VAL A 58 1.37 4.33 -23.17
C VAL A 58 1.69 3.94 -24.62
N SER A 59 1.23 4.75 -25.58
CA SER A 59 1.46 4.50 -27.02
C SER A 59 1.02 3.10 -27.50
N GLY A 60 -0.01 2.53 -26.89
CA GLY A 60 -0.52 1.19 -27.21
C GLY A 60 0.18 0.03 -26.47
N ALA A 61 1.18 0.31 -25.64
CA ALA A 61 1.80 -0.66 -24.75
C ALA A 61 1.22 -0.55 -23.33
N ALA A 62 1.05 -1.68 -22.65
CA ALA A 62 0.58 -1.73 -21.26
C ALA A 62 1.77 -1.68 -20.29
N GLU A 63 1.79 -0.70 -19.40
CA GLU A 63 2.82 -0.50 -18.39
C GLU A 63 2.21 -0.66 -16.98
N ALA A 64 2.72 -1.61 -16.21
CA ALA A 64 2.31 -1.78 -14.81
C ALA A 64 2.88 -0.64 -13.96
N LEU A 65 2.01 0.06 -13.22
CA LEU A 65 2.40 1.16 -12.34
C LEU A 65 2.54 0.73 -10.88
N THR A 66 2.08 -0.47 -10.55
CA THR A 66 2.12 -1.03 -9.19
C THR A 66 2.70 -2.43 -9.20
N SER A 67 3.28 -2.84 -8.07
CA SER A 67 3.61 -4.24 -7.79
C SER A 67 2.66 -4.76 -6.73
N ASP A 68 1.95 -5.85 -7.04
CA ASP A 68 1.02 -6.50 -6.13
C ASP A 68 1.72 -6.90 -4.83
N HIS A 69 1.07 -6.67 -3.69
CA HIS A 69 1.54 -7.14 -2.38
C HIS A 69 1.08 -8.60 -2.20
N ARG A 70 2.00 -9.53 -2.44
CA ARG A 70 1.76 -10.98 -2.29
C ARG A 70 2.68 -11.53 -1.19
N PRO A 71 2.22 -12.46 -0.33
CA PRO A 71 3.07 -13.09 0.67
C PRO A 71 4.29 -13.83 0.10
N SER A 72 4.26 -14.20 -1.18
CA SER A 72 5.37 -14.82 -1.89
C SER A 72 6.41 -13.84 -2.42
N ARG A 73 6.16 -12.52 -2.35
CA ARG A 73 7.13 -11.50 -2.73
C ARG A 73 8.17 -11.41 -1.62
N GLU A 74 9.44 -11.40 -1.99
CA GLU A 74 10.52 -11.62 -1.02
C GLU A 74 10.53 -10.61 0.13
N ASP A 75 10.33 -9.32 -0.17
CA ASP A 75 10.22 -8.25 0.83
C ASP A 75 9.03 -8.44 1.79
N GLU A 76 7.86 -8.82 1.26
CA GLU A 76 6.68 -9.08 2.09
C GLU A 76 6.82 -10.36 2.92
N ARG A 77 7.44 -11.40 2.33
CA ARG A 77 7.76 -12.65 3.03
C ARG A 77 8.69 -12.38 4.21
N GLU A 78 9.80 -11.69 3.97
CA GLU A 78 10.74 -11.27 5.01
C GLU A 78 10.06 -10.43 6.09
N ARG A 79 9.23 -9.45 5.70
CA ARG A 79 8.48 -8.62 6.66
C ARG A 79 7.58 -9.45 7.57
N ILE A 80 6.84 -10.41 7.01
CA ILE A 80 5.94 -11.29 7.76
C ILE A 80 6.74 -12.22 8.68
N GLU A 81 7.77 -12.88 8.16
CA GLU A 81 8.61 -13.82 8.92
C GLU A 81 9.32 -13.11 10.09
N ASN A 82 9.85 -11.90 9.87
CA ASN A 82 10.51 -11.12 10.93
C ASN A 82 9.56 -10.73 12.06
N LEU A 83 8.30 -10.39 11.75
CA LEU A 83 7.29 -10.10 12.78
C LEU A 83 6.95 -11.34 13.60
N LEU A 84 6.91 -12.52 12.98
CA LEU A 84 6.71 -13.77 13.71
C LEU A 84 7.86 -14.05 14.68
N TYR A 85 9.10 -13.85 14.26
CA TYR A 85 10.26 -14.01 15.15
C TYR A 85 10.21 -13.09 16.37
N VAL A 86 9.79 -11.83 16.19
CA VAL A 86 9.60 -10.89 17.31
C VAL A 86 8.55 -11.41 18.28
N LEU A 87 7.40 -11.86 17.79
CA LEU A 87 6.36 -12.43 18.64
C LEU A 87 6.87 -13.67 19.38
N TYR A 88 7.50 -14.63 18.70
CA TYR A 88 8.05 -15.83 19.34
C TYR A 88 9.09 -15.49 20.43
N ALA A 89 9.90 -14.46 20.24
CA ALA A 89 10.86 -14.01 21.24
C ALA A 89 10.15 -13.43 22.49
N GLU A 90 9.09 -12.64 22.33
CA GLU A 90 8.30 -12.11 23.45
C GLU A 90 7.53 -13.19 24.22
N TRP A 91 7.14 -14.30 23.59
CA TRP A 91 6.43 -15.40 24.25
C TRP A 91 7.34 -16.34 25.05
N LEU A 92 8.65 -16.32 24.80
CA LEU A 92 9.63 -17.21 25.44
C LEU A 92 10.42 -16.56 26.60
N TYR A 93 10.14 -15.29 26.93
CA TYR A 93 10.70 -14.53 28.05
C TYR A 93 9.61 -13.91 28.92
#